data_AF-A0A521KQP2-F1
#
_entry.id   AF-A0A521KQP2-F1
#
_cell.length_a   1.000
_cell.length_b   1.000
_cell.length_c   1.000
_cell.angle_alpha   90.00
_cell.angle_beta   90.00
_cell.angle_gamma   90.00
#
_symmetry.space_group_name_H-M   'P 1'
#
loop_
_entity.id
_entity.type
_entity.pdbx_description
1 polymer ?
#
loop_
_entity_poly.entity_id
_entity_poly.type
_entity_poly.pdbx_seq_one_letter_code
_entity_poly.pdbx_strand_id
1 'polypeptide(L)'
;MPALSLRPLEVADVPALAALLAARRREERVALPLLNERFADVGACTEVLLAHLAAARCDGVVAERGGRLAGFLIGHRRHTSVESFEAQYEPPTQASMPGSGHGVSPGEDVEAVYAAMYAYLGERWVDGGYFEHRITMPLGMPASVEAWFHLGFGSLYTFCVRESTPLAAPRVDATTEVQRATPSERAEVLRFQDESGRWHRSAPIFWPYMERQASAAIEAFTAGALTDESNGIFLARRHGVAVALHLMVAQADWGSSFTQPDDSIYLYEGITSPEARGTGAGTAILAHTLDWAREAGHPYVTLHYATPNASGGPFWRAHGFVPVEVTLQRRLDERLAWARA
;
A
#
# COMPACT_ATOMS: atom_id res chain seq x y z
N MET A 1 -20.71 19.66 25.83
CA MET A 1 -20.62 18.29 25.30
C MET A 1 -19.75 17.46 26.25
N PRO A 2 -20.01 16.16 26.46
CA PRO A 2 -19.15 15.32 27.29
C PRO A 2 -17.73 15.30 26.73
N ALA A 3 -16.72 15.25 27.60
CA ALA A 3 -15.33 15.07 27.19
C ALA A 3 -15.11 13.68 26.56
N LEU A 4 -14.08 13.56 25.73
CA LEU A 4 -13.65 12.28 25.18
C LEU A 4 -12.93 11.48 26.28
N SER A 5 -13.29 10.21 26.47
CA SER A 5 -12.54 9.26 27.30
C SER A 5 -11.83 8.23 26.42
N LEU A 6 -10.61 7.84 26.80
CA LEU A 6 -9.80 6.85 26.09
C LEU A 6 -9.54 5.66 27.00
N ARG A 7 -9.61 4.45 26.44
CA ARG A 7 -9.26 3.22 27.15
C ARG A 7 -8.65 2.19 26.20
N PRO A 8 -7.89 1.21 26.71
CA PRO A 8 -7.45 0.08 25.90
C PRO A 8 -8.63 -0.59 25.19
N LEU A 9 -8.39 -0.99 23.94
CA LEU A 9 -9.33 -1.77 23.14
C LEU A 9 -9.34 -3.22 23.64
N GLU A 10 -10.53 -3.77 23.85
CA GLU A 10 -10.74 -5.14 24.30
C GLU A 10 -11.54 -5.96 23.27
N VAL A 11 -11.42 -7.29 23.31
CA VAL A 11 -12.17 -8.18 22.41
C VAL A 11 -13.69 -7.94 22.48
N ALA A 12 -14.20 -7.50 23.63
CA ALA A 12 -15.61 -7.16 23.82
C ALA A 12 -16.07 -5.96 22.97
N ASP A 13 -15.15 -5.11 22.50
CA ASP A 13 -15.47 -3.94 21.66
C ASP A 13 -15.71 -4.32 20.19
N VAL A 14 -15.14 -5.45 19.74
CA VAL A 14 -15.10 -5.86 18.32
C VAL A 14 -16.46 -5.77 17.62
N PRO A 15 -17.61 -6.21 18.21
CA PRO A 15 -18.90 -6.08 17.53
C PRO A 15 -19.25 -4.64 17.15
N ALA A 16 -18.97 -3.66 18.02
CA ALA A 16 -19.24 -2.25 17.74
C ALA A 16 -18.27 -1.68 16.72
N LEU A 17 -16.98 -2.04 16.82
CA LEU A 17 -15.94 -1.61 15.88
C LEU A 17 -16.16 -2.17 14.47
N ALA A 18 -16.56 -3.44 14.36
CA ALA A 18 -16.87 -4.10 13.11
C ALA A 18 -18.08 -3.46 12.42
N ALA A 19 -19.14 -3.12 13.18
CA ALA A 19 -20.29 -2.40 12.65
C ALA A 19 -19.91 -1.01 12.11
N LEU A 20 -19.04 -0.29 12.82
CA LEU A 20 -18.51 1.00 12.38
C LEU A 20 -17.68 0.86 11.10
N LEU A 21 -16.74 -0.10 11.06
CA LEU A 21 -15.87 -0.32 9.91
C LEU A 21 -16.67 -0.72 8.65
N ALA A 22 -17.68 -1.58 8.81
CA ALA A 22 -18.55 -1.98 7.73
C ALA A 22 -19.41 -0.83 7.19
N ALA A 23 -19.95 0.02 8.09
CA ALA A 23 -20.70 1.21 7.70
C ALA A 23 -19.83 2.19 6.92
N ARG A 24 -18.62 2.44 7.43
CA ARG A 24 -17.61 3.25 6.76
C ARG A 24 -17.27 2.72 5.37
N ARG A 25 -17.04 1.41 5.22
CA ARG A 25 -16.75 0.82 3.91
C ARG A 25 -17.92 0.98 2.94
N ARG A 26 -19.17 0.86 3.39
CA ARG A 26 -20.35 1.12 2.54
C ARG A 26 -20.36 2.56 2.03
N GLU A 27 -19.99 3.52 2.87
CA GLU A 27 -19.88 4.93 2.49
C GLU A 27 -18.72 5.19 1.53
N GLU A 28 -17.52 4.66 1.84
CA GLU A 28 -16.33 4.78 0.98
C GLU A 28 -16.59 4.25 -0.44
N ARG A 29 -17.33 3.14 -0.56
CA ARG A 29 -17.69 2.53 -1.85
C ARG A 29 -18.58 3.41 -2.73
N VAL A 30 -19.29 4.39 -2.16
CA VAL A 30 -20.05 5.37 -2.97
C VAL A 30 -19.09 6.24 -3.78
N ALA A 31 -17.97 6.65 -3.18
CA ALA A 31 -16.95 7.45 -3.85
C ALA A 31 -15.94 6.59 -4.64
N LEU A 32 -15.65 5.38 -4.15
CA LEU A 32 -14.67 4.46 -4.72
C LEU A 32 -15.31 3.07 -4.95
N PRO A 33 -16.08 2.87 -6.04
CA PRO A 33 -16.79 1.61 -6.30
C PRO A 33 -15.87 0.39 -6.43
N LEU A 34 -14.61 0.63 -6.82
CA LEU A 34 -13.55 -0.38 -7.00
C LEU A 34 -12.93 -0.87 -5.69
N LEU A 35 -13.44 -0.49 -4.52
CA LEU A 35 -12.95 -1.08 -3.26
C LEU A 35 -13.38 -2.54 -3.14
N ASN A 36 -12.81 -3.28 -2.20
CA ASN A 36 -13.35 -4.60 -1.84
C ASN A 36 -14.74 -4.47 -1.19
N GLU A 37 -15.73 -5.23 -1.66
CA GLU A 37 -17.08 -5.24 -1.10
C GLU A 37 -17.24 -6.10 0.15
N ARG A 38 -16.36 -7.09 0.35
CA ARG A 38 -16.37 -7.99 1.50
C ARG A 38 -16.42 -7.23 2.82
N PHE A 39 -15.68 -6.13 2.93
CA PHE A 39 -15.63 -5.32 4.15
C PHE A 39 -16.83 -4.37 4.33
N ALA A 40 -17.84 -4.43 3.47
CA ALA A 40 -19.16 -3.87 3.76
C ALA A 40 -19.98 -4.80 4.69
N ASP A 41 -19.54 -6.05 4.89
CA ASP A 41 -20.11 -7.00 5.82
C ASP A 41 -19.49 -6.88 7.22
N VAL A 42 -20.33 -7.00 8.26
CA VAL A 42 -19.90 -6.91 9.66
C VAL A 42 -19.12 -8.15 10.10
N GLY A 43 -19.46 -9.33 9.58
CA GLY A 43 -18.75 -10.57 9.86
C GLY A 43 -17.31 -10.51 9.36
N ALA A 44 -17.10 -10.11 8.10
CA ALA A 44 -15.76 -9.90 7.55
C ALA A 44 -14.94 -8.86 8.32
N CYS A 45 -15.58 -7.76 8.76
CA CYS A 45 -14.91 -6.77 9.62
C CYS A 45 -14.57 -7.35 11.01
N THR A 46 -15.41 -8.22 11.55
CA THR A 46 -15.16 -8.92 12.81
C THR A 46 -13.94 -9.83 12.69
N GLU A 47 -13.85 -10.62 11.63
CA GLU A 47 -12.71 -11.51 11.35
C GLU A 47 -11.38 -10.74 11.33
N VAL A 48 -11.31 -9.65 10.55
CA VAL A 48 -10.07 -8.88 10.42
C VAL A 48 -9.69 -8.16 11.72
N LEU A 49 -10.65 -7.65 12.49
CA LEU A 49 -10.39 -7.03 13.79
C LEU A 49 -9.88 -8.05 14.82
N LEU A 50 -10.48 -9.24 14.88
CA LEU A 50 -9.99 -10.33 15.74
C LEU A 50 -8.58 -10.76 15.34
N ALA A 51 -8.29 -10.85 14.04
CA ALA A 51 -6.95 -11.15 13.54
C ALA A 51 -5.92 -10.10 14.00
N HIS A 52 -6.28 -8.82 13.97
CA HIS A 52 -5.40 -7.77 14.52
C HIS A 52 -5.15 -7.95 16.01
N LEU A 53 -6.18 -8.18 16.82
CA LEU A 53 -6.04 -8.33 18.28
C LEU A 53 -5.29 -9.60 18.67
N ALA A 54 -5.32 -10.64 17.83
CA ALA A 54 -4.53 -11.85 18.03
C ALA A 54 -3.05 -11.67 17.67
N ALA A 55 -2.69 -10.64 16.90
CA ALA A 55 -1.32 -10.39 16.49
C ALA A 55 -0.44 -9.99 17.68
N ALA A 56 0.76 -10.55 17.73
CA ALA A 56 1.75 -10.12 18.70
C ALA A 56 2.09 -8.64 18.49
N ARG A 57 2.23 -7.88 19.58
CA ARG A 57 2.57 -6.45 19.57
C ARG A 57 1.52 -5.55 18.90
N CYS A 58 0.26 -5.99 18.88
CA CYS A 58 -0.88 -5.12 18.67
C CYS A 58 -1.09 -4.20 19.88
N ASP A 59 -1.30 -2.91 19.62
CA ASP A 59 -1.76 -1.93 20.59
C ASP A 59 -3.06 -1.30 20.07
N GLY A 60 -4.08 -1.16 20.91
CA GLY A 60 -5.39 -0.65 20.50
C GLY A 60 -6.00 0.28 21.52
N VAL A 61 -6.74 1.28 21.05
CA VAL A 61 -7.47 2.25 21.87
C VAL A 61 -8.89 2.43 21.35
N VAL A 62 -9.83 2.59 22.27
CA VAL A 62 -11.20 3.01 22.01
C VAL A 62 -11.41 4.40 22.61
N ALA A 63 -12.00 5.27 21.81
CA ALA A 63 -12.46 6.58 22.22
C ALA A 63 -13.97 6.57 22.43
N GLU A 64 -14.43 7.13 23.55
CA GLU A 64 -15.84 7.21 23.90
C GLU A 64 -16.26 8.63 24.27
N ARG A 65 -17.51 8.97 23.97
CA ARG A 65 -18.15 10.22 24.41
C ARG A 65 -19.49 9.91 25.04
N GLY A 66 -19.61 10.19 26.34
CA GLY A 66 -20.84 9.86 27.08
C GLY A 66 -21.19 8.38 27.04
N GLY A 67 -20.19 7.49 27.09
CA GLY A 67 -20.37 6.02 27.04
C GLY A 67 -20.72 5.46 25.66
N ARG A 68 -20.63 6.26 24.59
CA ARG A 68 -20.83 5.83 23.20
C ARG A 68 -19.51 5.83 22.46
N LEU A 69 -19.31 4.85 21.57
CA LEU A 69 -18.15 4.77 20.69
C LEU A 69 -18.02 6.05 19.84
N ALA A 70 -16.93 6.78 20.02
CA ALA A 70 -16.54 7.92 19.20
C ALA A 70 -15.53 7.51 18.12
N GLY A 71 -14.67 6.52 18.38
CA GLY A 71 -13.74 5.97 17.40
C GLY A 71 -12.84 4.89 17.99
N PHE A 72 -12.03 4.27 17.14
CA PHE A 72 -10.99 3.33 17.55
C PHE A 72 -9.76 3.44 16.66
N LEU A 73 -8.62 3.03 17.20
CA LEU A 73 -7.35 2.94 16.49
C LEU A 73 -6.58 1.71 16.98
N ILE A 74 -6.05 0.96 16.03
CA ILE A 74 -5.17 -0.19 16.21
C ILE A 74 -3.86 0.14 15.51
N GLY A 75 -2.75 -0.11 16.19
CA GLY A 75 -1.43 -0.09 15.59
C GLY A 75 -0.64 -1.36 15.93
N HIS A 76 0.19 -1.77 15.00
CA HIS A 76 1.09 -2.91 15.13
C HIS A 76 2.52 -2.40 15.24
N ARG A 77 3.20 -2.78 16.32
CA ARG A 77 4.64 -2.57 16.44
C ARG A 77 5.37 -3.66 15.68
N ARG A 78 6.11 -3.29 14.63
CA ARG A 78 6.84 -4.21 13.76
C ARG A 78 8.34 -4.08 13.95
N HIS A 79 9.01 -5.23 13.87
CA HIS A 79 10.44 -5.31 13.67
C HIS A 79 10.72 -6.10 12.39
N THR A 80 11.41 -5.47 11.46
CA THR A 80 11.75 -6.06 10.16
C THR A 80 13.25 -6.30 10.12
N SER A 81 13.65 -7.54 9.84
CA SER A 81 15.07 -7.87 9.69
C SER A 81 15.62 -7.13 8.49
N VAL A 82 16.80 -6.52 8.60
CA VAL A 82 17.45 -5.80 7.49
C VAL A 82 17.87 -6.72 6.33
N GLU A 83 17.91 -8.03 6.58
CA GLU A 83 18.23 -9.06 5.58
C GLU A 83 16.96 -9.64 4.92
N SER A 84 15.77 -9.29 5.42
CA SER A 84 14.53 -9.80 4.85
C SER A 84 14.16 -9.05 3.58
N PHE A 85 13.29 -9.67 2.78
CA PHE A 85 12.77 -9.06 1.58
C PHE A 85 12.02 -7.75 1.89
N GLU A 86 11.26 -7.73 2.99
CA GLU A 86 10.46 -6.59 3.42
C GLU A 86 11.30 -5.37 3.78
N ALA A 87 12.59 -5.53 4.13
CA ALA A 87 13.50 -4.43 4.43
C ALA A 87 13.65 -3.42 3.28
N GLN A 88 13.32 -3.82 2.05
CA GLN A 88 13.30 -2.93 0.89
C GLN A 88 12.14 -1.91 0.93
N TYR A 89 11.07 -2.18 1.70
CA TYR A 89 9.84 -1.38 1.73
C TYR A 89 9.47 -0.90 3.14
N GLU A 90 9.87 -1.67 4.15
CA GLU A 90 9.57 -1.42 5.56
C GLU A 90 10.83 -1.03 6.33
N PRO A 91 10.72 -0.04 7.23
CA PRO A 91 11.81 0.33 8.12
C PRO A 91 11.97 -0.77 9.20
N PRO A 92 13.18 -0.94 9.76
CA PRO A 92 13.45 -2.02 10.72
C PRO A 92 12.60 -1.96 12.00
N THR A 93 12.14 -0.76 12.40
CA THR A 93 11.30 -0.56 13.59
C THR A 93 10.23 0.47 13.27
N GLN A 94 8.96 0.09 13.35
CA GLN A 94 7.82 1.00 13.11
C GLN A 94 6.57 0.65 13.92
N ALA A 95 5.72 1.65 14.12
CA ALA A 95 4.33 1.46 14.47
C ALA A 95 3.45 1.69 13.24
N SER A 96 2.74 0.66 12.78
CA SER A 96 1.89 0.71 11.58
C SER A 96 0.41 0.58 11.95
N MET A 97 -0.41 1.54 11.55
CA MET A 97 -1.86 1.54 11.70
C MET A 97 -2.49 1.13 10.36
N PRO A 98 -3.04 -0.10 10.24
CA PRO A 98 -3.60 -0.60 8.99
C PRO A 98 -4.95 0.05 8.68
N GLY A 99 -5.37 0.12 7.42
CA GLY A 99 -6.63 0.76 7.03
C GLY A 99 -7.89 0.10 7.63
N SER A 100 -7.80 -1.19 7.98
CA SER A 100 -8.84 -1.93 8.73
C SER A 100 -8.79 -1.71 10.24
N GLY A 101 -7.78 -1.01 10.74
CA GLY A 101 -7.49 -0.84 12.16
C GLY A 101 -8.02 0.44 12.76
N HIS A 102 -8.85 1.23 12.07
CA HIS A 102 -9.33 2.49 12.65
C HIS A 102 -10.65 2.96 12.07
N GLY A 103 -11.31 3.85 12.80
CA GLY A 103 -12.52 4.53 12.35
C GLY A 103 -13.01 5.55 13.38
N VAL A 104 -13.77 6.53 12.90
CA VAL A 104 -14.44 7.54 13.71
C VAL A 104 -15.95 7.43 13.45
N SER A 105 -16.75 7.45 14.51
CA SER A 105 -18.20 7.38 14.43
C SER A 105 -18.79 8.60 13.70
N PRO A 106 -19.85 8.43 12.89
CA PRO A 106 -20.51 9.54 12.23
C PRO A 106 -20.96 10.64 13.20
N GLY A 107 -20.73 11.90 12.83
CA GLY A 107 -21.11 13.07 13.62
C GLY A 107 -20.11 13.47 14.71
N GLU A 108 -19.05 12.70 14.93
CA GLU A 108 -17.93 13.12 15.78
C GLU A 108 -16.96 14.05 15.02
N ASP A 109 -16.20 14.82 15.79
CA ASP A 109 -15.08 15.61 15.28
C ASP A 109 -13.90 14.67 14.95
N VAL A 110 -13.72 14.40 13.66
CA VAL A 110 -12.71 13.46 13.13
C VAL A 110 -11.30 13.86 13.55
N GLU A 111 -10.97 15.15 13.53
CA GLU A 111 -9.65 15.64 13.89
C GLU A 111 -9.38 15.44 15.38
N ALA A 112 -10.32 15.86 16.22
CA ALA A 112 -10.18 15.73 17.67
C ALA A 112 -10.11 14.25 18.12
N VAL A 113 -10.91 13.36 17.52
CA VAL A 113 -10.91 11.94 17.88
C VAL A 113 -9.63 11.25 17.44
N TYR A 114 -9.16 11.44 16.20
CA TYR A 114 -7.88 10.86 15.76
C TYR A 114 -6.69 11.41 16.54
N ALA A 115 -6.64 12.72 16.81
CA ALA A 115 -5.58 13.32 17.60
C ALA A 115 -5.48 12.72 18.99
N ALA A 116 -6.62 12.51 19.66
CA ALA A 116 -6.66 11.91 20.99
C ALA A 116 -6.21 10.44 20.99
N MET A 117 -6.69 9.63 20.04
CA MET A 117 -6.30 8.22 19.91
C MET A 117 -4.81 8.06 19.54
N TYR A 118 -4.30 8.90 18.64
CA TYR A 118 -2.88 8.91 18.27
C TYR A 118 -2.00 9.34 19.43
N ALA A 119 -2.39 10.37 20.20
CA ALA A 119 -1.62 10.78 21.37
C ALA A 119 -1.47 9.63 22.38
N TYR A 120 -2.56 8.91 22.65
CA TYR A 120 -2.58 7.79 23.58
C TYR A 120 -1.68 6.62 23.15
N LEU A 121 -1.75 6.18 21.89
CA LEU A 121 -0.90 5.09 21.42
C LEU A 121 0.53 5.53 21.09
N GLY A 122 0.68 6.75 20.56
CA GLY A 122 1.94 7.33 20.13
C GLY A 122 2.93 7.51 21.28
N GLU A 123 2.47 7.88 22.47
CA GLU A 123 3.31 7.96 23.68
C GLU A 123 3.98 6.62 23.97
N ARG A 124 3.19 5.53 23.98
CA ARG A 124 3.69 4.16 24.19
C ARG A 124 4.67 3.71 23.10
N TRP A 125 4.43 4.10 21.85
CA TRP A 125 5.33 3.77 20.74
C TRP A 125 6.66 4.50 20.86
N VAL A 126 6.63 5.80 21.19
CA VAL A 126 7.83 6.60 21.45
C VAL A 126 8.64 6.04 22.62
N ASP A 127 7.99 5.72 23.73
CA ASP A 127 8.64 5.06 24.89
C ASP A 127 9.25 3.70 24.52
N GLY A 128 8.68 3.02 23.54
CA GLY A 128 9.18 1.75 23.00
C GLY A 128 10.28 1.90 21.95
N GLY A 129 10.70 3.12 21.60
CA GLY A 129 11.73 3.38 20.58
C GLY A 129 11.22 3.28 19.13
N TYR A 130 9.90 3.31 18.91
CA TYR A 130 9.31 3.32 17.58
C TYR A 130 9.15 4.77 17.15
N PHE A 131 10.08 5.28 16.34
CA PHE A 131 10.05 6.67 15.85
C PHE A 131 9.51 6.80 14.42
N GLU A 132 9.27 5.67 13.74
CA GLU A 132 8.60 5.66 12.44
C GLU A 132 7.14 5.21 12.61
N HIS A 133 6.21 6.13 12.41
CA HIS A 133 4.78 5.86 12.48
C HIS A 133 4.19 5.90 11.06
N ARG A 134 3.44 4.87 10.67
CA ARG A 134 2.76 4.82 9.37
C ARG A 134 1.29 4.51 9.55
N ILE A 135 0.41 5.20 8.83
CA ILE A 135 -1.01 4.88 8.78
C ILE A 135 -1.47 4.74 7.34
N THR A 136 -2.29 3.72 7.09
CA THR A 136 -2.91 3.48 5.79
C THR A 136 -4.33 4.03 5.79
N MET A 137 -4.61 4.97 4.89
CA MET A 137 -5.86 5.73 4.83
C MET A 137 -6.58 5.49 3.49
N PRO A 138 -7.78 4.90 3.50
CA PRO A 138 -8.70 4.97 2.36
C PRO A 138 -8.96 6.42 1.92
N LEU A 139 -8.94 6.67 0.61
CA LEU A 139 -9.11 8.00 0.03
C LEU A 139 -10.59 8.42 -0.10
N GLY A 140 -11.53 7.52 0.22
CA GLY A 140 -12.97 7.80 0.20
C GLY A 140 -13.45 8.78 1.29
N MET A 141 -12.59 9.16 2.24
CA MET A 141 -12.91 10.09 3.33
C MET A 141 -11.83 11.18 3.49
N PRO A 142 -11.86 12.26 2.67
CA PRO A 142 -10.82 13.28 2.67
C PRO A 142 -10.54 13.93 4.02
N ALA A 143 -11.58 14.21 4.81
CA ALA A 143 -11.45 14.80 6.16
C ALA A 143 -10.64 13.92 7.12
N SER A 144 -10.71 12.59 6.97
CA SER A 144 -9.87 11.68 7.76
C SER A 144 -8.40 11.79 7.36
N VAL A 145 -8.10 11.93 6.07
CA VAL A 145 -6.72 12.10 5.59
C VAL A 145 -6.14 13.44 6.07
N GLU A 146 -6.93 14.51 5.98
CA GLU A 146 -6.56 15.85 6.43
C GLU A 146 -6.22 15.91 7.93
N ALA A 147 -7.02 15.23 8.78
CA ALA A 147 -6.73 15.11 10.21
C ALA A 147 -5.33 14.55 10.51
N TRP A 148 -4.85 13.58 9.71
CA TRP A 148 -3.50 13.03 9.87
C TRP A 148 -2.40 13.94 9.34
N PHE A 149 -2.67 14.74 8.31
CA PHE A 149 -1.76 15.80 7.88
C PHE A 149 -1.56 16.86 8.99
N HIS A 150 -2.63 17.24 9.70
CA HIS A 150 -2.53 18.15 10.86
C HIS A 150 -1.72 17.55 12.03
N LEU A 151 -1.68 16.22 12.15
CA LEU A 151 -0.78 15.50 13.06
C LEU A 151 0.66 15.38 12.53
N GLY A 152 1.02 16.02 11.42
CA GLY A 152 2.37 16.05 10.86
C GLY A 152 2.77 14.79 10.08
N PHE A 153 1.81 13.99 9.64
CA PHE A 153 2.09 12.89 8.70
C PHE A 153 2.18 13.42 7.26
N GLY A 154 3.14 12.91 6.49
CA GLY A 154 3.28 13.17 5.05
C GLY A 154 2.95 11.94 4.22
N SER A 155 2.58 12.12 2.96
CA SER A 155 2.29 10.99 2.06
C SER A 155 3.56 10.26 1.64
N LEU A 156 3.54 8.92 1.69
CA LEU A 156 4.67 8.06 1.32
C LEU A 156 4.44 7.38 -0.04
N TYR A 157 3.36 6.59 -0.13
CA TYR A 157 2.94 5.92 -1.36
C TYR A 157 1.42 5.81 -1.42
N THR A 158 0.91 5.62 -2.63
CA THR A 158 -0.50 5.46 -2.93
C THR A 158 -0.75 4.09 -3.52
N PHE A 159 -1.81 3.43 -3.07
CA PHE A 159 -2.34 2.21 -3.66
C PHE A 159 -3.44 2.56 -4.68
N CYS A 160 -3.37 1.91 -5.83
CA CYS A 160 -4.29 2.11 -6.93
C CYS A 160 -4.92 0.81 -7.39
N VAL A 161 -6.15 0.95 -7.90
CA VAL A 161 -6.92 -0.14 -8.51
C VAL A 161 -7.35 0.29 -9.91
N ARG A 162 -7.33 -0.66 -10.84
CA ARG A 162 -7.87 -0.53 -12.20
C ARG A 162 -8.54 -1.83 -12.59
N GLU A 163 -9.64 -1.78 -13.31
CA GLU A 163 -10.14 -2.97 -14.03
C GLU A 163 -9.10 -3.43 -15.06
N SER A 164 -9.06 -4.71 -15.44
CA SER A 164 -8.17 -5.22 -16.51
C SER A 164 -8.71 -4.95 -17.92
N THR A 165 -9.69 -4.07 -18.07
CA THR A 165 -10.26 -3.67 -19.36
C THR A 165 -9.17 -3.15 -20.31
N PRO A 166 -9.22 -3.48 -21.61
CA PRO A 166 -8.19 -3.05 -22.56
C PRO A 166 -8.01 -1.53 -22.63
N LEU A 167 -6.79 -1.07 -22.93
CA LEU A 167 -6.57 0.36 -23.19
C LEU A 167 -7.28 0.76 -24.49
N ALA A 168 -7.95 1.91 -24.48
CA ALA A 168 -8.55 2.47 -25.68
C ALA A 168 -7.47 3.04 -26.60
N ALA A 169 -7.31 2.47 -27.79
CA ALA A 169 -6.39 2.93 -28.84
C ALA A 169 -4.97 3.27 -28.33
N PRO A 170 -4.25 2.31 -27.71
CA PRO A 170 -2.91 2.58 -27.20
C PRO A 170 -1.99 3.01 -28.35
N ARG A 171 -1.27 4.12 -28.16
CA ARG A 171 -0.22 4.53 -29.09
C ARG A 171 0.99 3.62 -28.88
N VAL A 172 1.00 2.51 -29.59
CA VAL A 172 2.09 1.54 -29.59
C VAL A 172 3.03 1.85 -30.75
N ASP A 173 4.32 1.99 -30.45
CA ASP A 173 5.37 2.02 -31.47
C ASP A 173 5.43 0.63 -32.13
N ALA A 174 5.26 0.56 -33.45
CA ALA A 174 5.30 -0.70 -34.20
C ALA A 174 6.64 -1.45 -34.07
N THR A 175 7.69 -0.79 -33.56
CA THR A 175 9.01 -1.38 -33.31
C THR A 175 9.16 -1.97 -31.90
N THR A 176 8.10 -1.90 -31.07
CA THR A 176 8.08 -2.47 -29.72
C THR A 176 7.34 -3.81 -29.71
N GLU A 177 8.03 -4.86 -29.30
CA GLU A 177 7.48 -6.21 -29.11
C GLU A 177 7.43 -6.52 -27.62
N VAL A 178 6.31 -7.04 -27.13
CA VAL A 178 6.17 -7.45 -25.71
C VAL A 178 6.13 -8.97 -25.65
N GLN A 179 6.99 -9.56 -24.82
CA GLN A 179 7.13 -11.00 -24.67
C GLN A 179 7.22 -11.39 -23.19
N ARG A 180 6.73 -12.58 -22.85
CA ARG A 180 6.87 -13.13 -21.50
C ARG A 180 8.34 -13.45 -21.24
N ALA A 181 8.85 -13.05 -20.09
CA ALA A 181 10.19 -13.39 -19.65
C ALA A 181 10.25 -14.88 -19.23
N THR A 182 11.39 -15.49 -19.51
CA THR A 182 11.71 -16.88 -19.14
C THR A 182 12.69 -16.94 -17.97
N PRO A 183 12.83 -18.07 -17.26
CA PRO A 183 13.85 -18.23 -16.22
C PRO A 183 15.28 -17.92 -16.69
N SER A 184 15.60 -18.12 -17.99
CA SER A 184 16.89 -17.75 -18.56
C SER A 184 17.13 -16.24 -18.64
N GLU A 185 16.07 -15.42 -18.60
CA GLU A 185 16.13 -13.96 -18.66
C GLU A 185 16.18 -13.31 -17.27
N ARG A 186 16.39 -14.10 -16.20
CA ARG A 186 16.47 -13.61 -14.82
C ARG A 186 17.45 -12.44 -14.66
N ALA A 187 18.61 -12.50 -15.32
CA ALA A 187 19.60 -11.42 -15.25
C ALA A 187 19.05 -10.09 -15.81
N GLU A 188 18.24 -10.14 -16.87
CA GLU A 188 17.60 -8.97 -17.46
C GLU A 188 16.52 -8.40 -16.53
N VAL A 189 15.73 -9.26 -15.88
CA VAL A 189 14.72 -8.84 -14.89
C VAL A 189 15.38 -8.17 -13.68
N LEU A 190 16.45 -8.77 -13.14
CA LEU A 190 17.23 -8.20 -12.03
C LEU A 190 17.87 -6.86 -12.40
N ARG A 191 18.32 -6.70 -13.67
CA ARG A 191 18.85 -5.42 -14.16
C ARG A 191 17.80 -4.31 -14.08
N PHE A 192 16.55 -4.59 -14.48
CA PHE A 192 15.46 -3.62 -14.35
C PHE A 192 15.13 -3.30 -12.89
N GLN A 193 15.12 -4.29 -12.00
CA GLN A 193 14.90 -4.05 -10.56
C GLN A 193 15.99 -3.19 -9.93
N ASP A 194 17.26 -3.40 -10.31
CA ASP A 194 18.36 -2.51 -9.91
C ASP A 194 18.15 -1.08 -10.42
N GLU A 195 17.74 -0.93 -11.68
CA GLU A 195 17.42 0.37 -12.27
C GLU A 195 16.27 1.08 -11.53
N SER A 196 15.20 0.34 -11.18
CA SER A 196 14.08 0.81 -10.37
C SER A 196 14.53 1.24 -8.97
N GLY A 197 15.37 0.45 -8.32
CA GLY A 197 15.97 0.78 -7.03
C GLY A 197 16.80 2.06 -7.06
N ARG A 198 17.66 2.24 -8.08
CA ARG A 198 18.45 3.47 -8.30
C ARG A 198 17.55 4.67 -8.58
N TRP A 199 16.47 4.49 -9.35
CA TRP A 199 15.48 5.53 -9.61
C TRP A 199 14.79 5.99 -8.32
N HIS A 200 14.27 5.06 -7.53
CA HIS A 200 13.58 5.37 -6.26
C HIS A 200 14.51 5.96 -5.20
N ARG A 201 15.81 5.64 -5.23
CA ARG A 201 16.82 6.27 -4.37
C ARG A 201 17.10 7.74 -4.73
N SER A 202 16.85 8.12 -5.97
CA SER A 202 17.17 9.45 -6.47
C SER A 202 16.11 10.48 -6.08
N ALA A 203 16.45 11.76 -6.22
CA ALA A 203 15.50 12.84 -6.00
C ALA A 203 14.32 12.76 -7.00
N PRO A 204 13.08 13.07 -6.58
CA PRO A 204 12.67 13.52 -5.25
C PRO A 204 12.16 12.38 -4.33
N ILE A 205 12.41 11.10 -4.64
CA ILE A 205 11.79 9.96 -3.95
C ILE A 205 12.58 9.55 -2.70
N PHE A 206 13.91 9.46 -2.81
CA PHE A 206 14.82 9.17 -1.70
C PHE A 206 14.49 7.91 -0.88
N TRP A 207 13.92 6.89 -1.51
CA TRP A 207 13.72 5.60 -0.87
C TRP A 207 15.04 4.83 -0.76
N PRO A 208 15.34 4.18 0.38
CA PRO A 208 16.52 3.35 0.49
C PRO A 208 16.56 2.26 -0.58
N TYR A 209 17.74 2.04 -1.17
CA TYR A 209 17.99 0.90 -2.05
C TYR A 209 18.91 -0.09 -1.33
N MET A 210 18.36 -1.24 -0.93
CA MET A 210 19.03 -2.25 -0.10
C MET A 210 19.85 -3.23 -0.95
N GLU A 211 20.63 -2.71 -1.90
CA GLU A 211 21.38 -3.44 -2.94
C GLU A 211 22.24 -4.58 -2.40
N ARG A 212 22.78 -4.46 -1.17
CA ARG A 212 23.62 -5.50 -0.56
C ARG A 212 22.89 -6.35 0.46
N GLN A 213 22.02 -5.74 1.24
CA GLN A 213 21.39 -6.37 2.40
C GLN A 213 20.25 -7.31 1.99
N ALA A 214 19.50 -6.97 0.93
CA ALA A 214 18.34 -7.73 0.49
C ALA A 214 18.53 -8.45 -0.86
N SER A 215 19.71 -8.37 -1.51
CA SER A 215 19.91 -8.89 -2.87
C SER A 215 19.64 -10.38 -3.00
N ALA A 216 20.10 -11.19 -2.05
CA ALA A 216 19.84 -12.63 -2.07
C ALA A 216 18.33 -12.95 -1.96
N ALA A 217 17.60 -12.20 -1.12
CA ALA A 217 16.16 -12.35 -0.98
C ALA A 217 15.41 -11.90 -2.23
N ILE A 218 15.83 -10.79 -2.86
CA ILE A 218 15.29 -10.30 -4.14
C ILE A 218 15.55 -11.29 -5.27
N GLU A 219 16.75 -11.86 -5.34
CA GLU A 219 17.09 -12.88 -6.36
C GLU A 219 16.26 -14.16 -6.18
N ALA A 220 16.11 -14.64 -4.94
CA ALA A 220 15.29 -15.81 -4.63
C ALA A 220 13.82 -15.58 -4.98
N PHE A 221 13.27 -14.41 -4.61
CA PHE A 221 11.91 -14.01 -4.97
C PHE A 221 11.73 -13.97 -6.50
N THR A 222 12.64 -13.31 -7.20
CA THR A 222 12.58 -13.15 -8.67
C THR A 222 12.70 -14.51 -9.38
N ALA A 223 13.57 -15.39 -8.90
CA ALA A 223 13.68 -16.75 -9.43
C ALA A 223 12.37 -17.55 -9.24
N GLY A 224 11.75 -17.47 -8.05
CA GLY A 224 10.46 -18.09 -7.78
C GLY A 224 9.36 -17.53 -8.68
N ALA A 225 9.29 -16.20 -8.80
CA ALA A 225 8.28 -15.52 -9.62
C ALA A 225 8.38 -15.90 -11.11
N LEU A 226 9.59 -16.11 -11.64
CA LEU A 226 9.81 -16.55 -13.03
C LEU A 226 9.39 -18.00 -13.29
N THR A 227 9.34 -18.84 -12.26
CA THR A 227 8.93 -20.26 -12.38
C THR A 227 7.45 -20.49 -12.11
N ASP A 228 6.78 -19.55 -11.46
CA ASP A 228 5.36 -19.64 -11.13
C ASP A 228 4.52 -19.06 -12.26
N GLU A 229 3.77 -19.93 -12.94
CA GLU A 229 2.97 -19.58 -14.10
C GLU A 229 1.78 -18.66 -13.78
N SER A 230 1.38 -18.57 -12.50
CA SER A 230 0.35 -17.61 -12.06
C SER A 230 0.84 -16.16 -12.11
N ASN A 231 2.16 -15.94 -12.09
CA ASN A 231 2.76 -14.61 -12.22
C ASN A 231 2.99 -14.25 -13.69
N GLY A 232 2.86 -12.98 -14.03
CA GLY A 232 3.04 -12.46 -15.38
C GLY A 232 4.27 -11.54 -15.46
N ILE A 233 5.39 -12.06 -15.95
CA ILE A 233 6.62 -11.28 -16.11
C ILE A 233 6.82 -11.02 -17.60
N PHE A 234 6.83 -9.76 -18.01
CA PHE A 234 6.87 -9.36 -19.41
C PHE A 234 7.97 -8.34 -19.66
N LEU A 235 8.62 -8.44 -20.80
CA LEU A 235 9.62 -7.49 -21.26
C LEU A 235 9.17 -6.88 -22.59
N ALA A 236 9.24 -5.55 -22.69
CA ALA A 236 9.11 -4.86 -23.96
C ALA A 236 10.49 -4.68 -24.59
N ARG A 237 10.63 -5.08 -25.85
CA ARG A 237 11.84 -4.94 -26.65
C ARG A 237 11.62 -3.93 -27.75
N ARG A 238 12.49 -2.93 -27.84
CA ARG A 238 12.52 -1.97 -28.94
C ARG A 238 13.80 -2.19 -29.73
N HIS A 239 13.67 -2.50 -31.01
CA HIS A 239 14.80 -2.92 -31.87
C HIS A 239 15.62 -4.08 -31.25
N GLY A 240 14.93 -5.06 -30.63
CA GLY A 240 15.55 -6.22 -29.99
C GLY A 240 16.15 -5.98 -28.61
N VAL A 241 16.19 -4.73 -28.11
CA VAL A 241 16.73 -4.38 -26.79
C VAL A 241 15.59 -4.26 -25.78
N ALA A 242 15.71 -4.91 -24.63
CA ALA A 242 14.74 -4.79 -23.54
C ALA A 242 14.74 -3.36 -22.97
N VAL A 243 13.59 -2.70 -23.01
CA VAL A 243 13.44 -1.30 -22.59
C VAL A 243 12.37 -1.09 -21.51
N ALA A 244 11.50 -2.06 -21.26
CA ALA A 244 10.55 -2.02 -20.15
C ALA A 244 10.30 -3.42 -19.57
N LEU A 245 9.93 -3.47 -18.29
CA LEU A 245 9.58 -4.67 -17.54
C LEU A 245 8.28 -4.41 -16.78
N HIS A 246 7.32 -5.34 -16.90
CA HIS A 246 6.20 -5.48 -15.98
C HIS A 246 6.32 -6.83 -15.26
N LEU A 247 6.27 -6.80 -13.93
CA LEU A 247 6.25 -7.99 -13.07
C LEU A 247 4.92 -8.01 -12.32
N MET A 248 4.01 -8.90 -12.74
CA MET A 248 2.69 -9.11 -12.16
C MET A 248 2.73 -10.33 -11.23
N VAL A 249 2.28 -10.20 -9.99
CA VAL A 249 2.24 -11.29 -9.01
C VAL A 249 0.83 -11.60 -8.54
N ALA A 250 0.46 -12.89 -8.55
CA ALA A 250 -0.86 -13.39 -8.18
C ALA A 250 -1.07 -13.55 -6.66
N GLN A 251 -0.19 -12.97 -5.84
CA GLN A 251 -0.23 -13.10 -4.39
C GLN A 251 -1.09 -12.00 -3.74
N ALA A 252 -2.07 -12.42 -2.93
CA ALA A 252 -3.07 -11.54 -2.33
C ALA A 252 -2.50 -10.50 -1.35
N ASP A 253 -1.33 -10.75 -0.75
CA ASP A 253 -0.81 -9.96 0.38
C ASP A 253 0.09 -8.77 -0.03
N TRP A 254 0.38 -8.58 -1.31
CA TRP A 254 1.21 -7.45 -1.78
C TRP A 254 0.45 -6.14 -1.94
N GLY A 255 -0.86 -6.24 -2.18
CA GLY A 255 -1.76 -5.10 -2.18
C GLY A 255 -2.23 -4.75 -0.78
N SER A 256 -3.21 -3.86 -0.69
CA SER A 256 -3.94 -3.64 0.55
C SER A 256 -5.04 -4.70 0.68
N SER A 257 -4.85 -5.70 1.55
CA SER A 257 -5.84 -6.77 1.77
C SER A 257 -7.22 -6.25 2.23
N PHE A 258 -7.30 -5.01 2.72
CA PHE A 258 -8.55 -4.37 3.09
C PHE A 258 -9.21 -3.62 1.92
N THR A 259 -8.44 -3.13 0.95
CA THR A 259 -8.91 -2.18 -0.09
C THR A 259 -8.99 -2.83 -1.46
N GLN A 260 -8.08 -3.77 -1.75
CA GLN A 260 -7.97 -4.51 -3.00
C GLN A 260 -9.21 -5.38 -3.28
N PRO A 261 -9.83 -5.27 -4.47
CA PRO A 261 -10.86 -6.21 -4.91
C PRO A 261 -10.39 -7.66 -4.91
N ASP A 262 -11.34 -8.57 -4.73
CA ASP A 262 -11.09 -9.99 -4.91
C ASP A 262 -10.63 -10.27 -6.36
N ASP A 263 -9.88 -11.35 -6.55
CA ASP A 263 -9.32 -11.80 -7.84
C ASP A 263 -8.38 -10.79 -8.54
N SER A 264 -7.88 -9.78 -7.82
CA SER A 264 -6.87 -8.85 -8.35
C SER A 264 -5.51 -9.51 -8.58
N ILE A 265 -4.77 -8.99 -9.56
CA ILE A 265 -3.33 -9.24 -9.70
C ILE A 265 -2.52 -7.98 -9.39
N TYR A 266 -1.42 -8.13 -8.66
CA TYR A 266 -0.60 -7.01 -8.22
C TYR A 266 0.55 -6.76 -9.21
N LEU A 267 0.59 -5.58 -9.82
CA LEU A 267 1.74 -5.09 -10.58
C LEU A 267 2.83 -4.65 -9.59
N TYR A 268 3.75 -5.56 -9.32
CA TYR A 268 4.84 -5.39 -8.38
C TYR A 268 5.93 -4.45 -8.90
N GLU A 269 6.34 -4.58 -10.16
CA GLU A 269 7.31 -3.68 -10.80
C GLU A 269 6.82 -3.27 -12.18
N GLY A 270 6.70 -1.96 -12.40
CA GLY A 270 6.36 -1.37 -13.70
C GLY A 270 7.43 -0.36 -14.10
N ILE A 271 8.39 -0.81 -14.92
CA ILE A 271 9.64 -0.09 -15.17
C ILE A 271 9.77 0.18 -16.66
N THR A 272 10.12 1.42 -17.02
CA THR A 272 10.56 1.79 -18.37
C THR A 272 11.90 2.50 -18.26
N SER A 273 12.87 2.01 -19.02
CA SER A 273 14.25 2.53 -19.05
C SER A 273 14.24 4.03 -19.33
N PRO A 274 15.05 4.86 -18.64
CA PRO A 274 15.12 6.31 -18.85
C PRO A 274 15.17 6.71 -20.32
N GLU A 275 15.97 6.01 -21.12
CA GLU A 275 16.22 6.27 -22.54
C GLU A 275 14.99 5.95 -23.42
N ALA A 276 14.07 5.11 -22.93
CA ALA A 276 12.86 4.71 -23.63
C ALA A 276 11.60 5.45 -23.14
N ARG A 277 11.72 6.35 -22.16
CA ARG A 277 10.57 7.13 -21.68
C ARG A 277 10.07 8.08 -22.78
N GLY A 278 8.75 8.22 -22.87
CA GLY A 278 8.11 9.03 -23.92
C GLY A 278 8.07 8.37 -25.31
N THR A 279 8.63 7.17 -25.49
CA THR A 279 8.57 6.44 -26.77
C THR A 279 7.28 5.64 -26.99
N GLY A 280 6.49 5.44 -25.93
CA GLY A 280 5.30 4.58 -25.95
C GLY A 280 5.54 3.15 -25.45
N ALA A 281 6.79 2.76 -25.18
CA ALA A 281 7.12 1.40 -24.69
C ALA A 281 6.35 1.03 -23.40
N GLY A 282 6.26 1.95 -22.43
CA GLY A 282 5.49 1.75 -21.19
C GLY A 282 3.99 1.53 -21.45
N THR A 283 3.41 2.25 -22.41
CA THR A 283 2.00 2.06 -22.81
C THR A 283 1.79 0.73 -23.52
N ALA A 284 2.75 0.31 -24.37
CA ALA A 284 2.71 -0.96 -25.08
C ALA A 284 2.73 -2.16 -24.13
N ILE A 285 3.65 -2.17 -23.17
CA ILE A 285 3.73 -3.24 -22.18
C ILE A 285 2.51 -3.23 -21.26
N LEU A 286 2.02 -2.05 -20.86
CA LEU A 286 0.80 -1.97 -20.07
C LEU A 286 -0.40 -2.56 -20.81
N ALA A 287 -0.62 -2.20 -22.07
CA ALA A 287 -1.69 -2.77 -22.89
C ALA A 287 -1.64 -4.31 -22.89
N HIS A 288 -0.47 -4.88 -23.19
CA HIS A 288 -0.25 -6.31 -23.20
C HIS A 288 -0.55 -6.96 -21.84
N THR A 289 -0.05 -6.38 -20.74
CA THR A 289 -0.24 -6.96 -19.42
C THR A 289 -1.68 -6.87 -18.90
N LEU A 290 -2.46 -5.88 -19.35
CA LEU A 290 -3.88 -5.77 -19.02
C LEU A 290 -4.68 -6.86 -19.76
N ASP A 291 -4.40 -7.07 -21.04
CA ASP A 291 -5.01 -8.15 -21.82
C ASP A 291 -4.68 -9.51 -21.22
N TRP A 292 -3.41 -9.74 -20.86
CA TRP A 292 -2.99 -10.96 -20.19
C TRP A 292 -3.68 -11.14 -18.82
N ALA A 293 -3.74 -10.11 -17.98
CA ALA A 293 -4.39 -10.19 -16.67
C ALA A 293 -5.87 -10.59 -16.81
N ARG A 294 -6.58 -9.99 -17.76
CA ARG A 294 -7.98 -10.33 -18.08
C ARG A 294 -8.10 -11.79 -18.54
N GLU A 295 -7.22 -12.26 -19.42
CA GLU A 295 -7.21 -13.64 -19.93
C GLU A 295 -6.86 -14.67 -18.87
N ALA A 296 -6.00 -14.29 -17.92
CA ALA A 296 -5.64 -15.09 -16.76
C ALA A 296 -6.73 -15.10 -15.66
N GLY A 297 -7.87 -14.43 -15.89
CA GLY A 297 -8.99 -14.42 -14.95
C GLY A 297 -8.88 -13.37 -13.84
N HIS A 298 -8.00 -12.38 -13.98
CA HIS A 298 -7.87 -11.26 -13.04
C HIS A 298 -8.64 -10.03 -13.54
N PRO A 299 -9.84 -9.75 -13.01
CA PRO A 299 -10.65 -8.59 -13.43
C PRO A 299 -10.05 -7.25 -13.00
N TYR A 300 -9.11 -7.24 -12.05
CA TYR A 300 -8.49 -6.03 -11.54
C TYR A 300 -6.97 -6.15 -11.50
N VAL A 301 -6.30 -5.03 -11.78
CA VAL A 301 -4.86 -4.86 -11.60
C VAL A 301 -4.65 -3.79 -10.54
N THR A 302 -3.79 -4.10 -9.58
CA THR A 302 -3.48 -3.20 -8.46
C THR A 302 -2.00 -2.89 -8.40
N LEU A 303 -1.63 -1.74 -7.84
CA LEU A 303 -0.23 -1.35 -7.65
C LEU A 303 -0.08 -0.32 -6.56
N HIS A 304 1.14 -0.18 -6.05
CA HIS A 304 1.56 1.00 -5.32
C HIS A 304 2.48 1.88 -6.18
N TYR A 305 2.46 3.19 -5.98
CA TYR A 305 3.53 4.08 -6.42
C TYR A 305 3.93 5.07 -5.33
N ALA A 306 5.22 5.43 -5.28
CA ALA A 306 5.69 6.50 -4.40
C ALA A 306 5.04 7.82 -4.79
N THR A 307 4.41 8.53 -3.85
CA THR A 307 3.76 9.81 -4.17
C THR A 307 4.68 10.89 -4.72
N PRO A 308 5.99 10.98 -4.37
CA PRO A 308 6.92 11.87 -5.05
C PRO A 308 7.38 11.38 -6.44
N ASN A 309 6.97 10.19 -6.90
CA ASN A 309 7.39 9.67 -8.20
C ASN A 309 6.73 10.45 -9.36
N ALA A 310 7.45 11.45 -9.87
CA ALA A 310 7.00 12.36 -10.90
C ALA A 310 6.68 11.69 -12.25
N SER A 311 7.25 10.51 -12.53
CA SER A 311 6.92 9.75 -13.75
C SER A 311 5.83 8.71 -13.51
N GLY A 312 5.95 7.94 -12.42
CA GLY A 312 5.03 6.83 -12.11
C GLY A 312 3.62 7.30 -11.83
N GLY A 313 3.43 8.22 -10.88
CA GLY A 313 2.11 8.67 -10.46
C GLY A 313 1.25 9.21 -11.61
N PRO A 314 1.75 10.18 -12.41
CA PRO A 314 1.03 10.67 -13.58
C PRO A 314 0.77 9.59 -14.64
N PHE A 315 1.74 8.71 -14.89
CA PHE A 315 1.58 7.62 -15.86
C PHE A 315 0.43 6.69 -15.48
N TRP A 316 0.41 6.17 -14.25
CA TRP A 316 -0.63 5.23 -13.81
C TRP A 316 -2.02 5.86 -13.85
N ARG A 317 -2.16 7.09 -13.32
CA ARG A 317 -3.44 7.81 -13.34
C ARG A 317 -3.93 8.10 -14.75
N ALA A 318 -3.04 8.47 -15.67
CA ALA A 318 -3.38 8.70 -17.07
C ALA A 318 -3.87 7.43 -17.79
N HIS A 319 -3.51 6.24 -17.29
CA HIS A 319 -3.96 4.95 -17.82
C HIS A 319 -5.12 4.33 -17.02
N GLY A 320 -5.81 5.12 -16.19
CA GLY A 320 -7.05 4.73 -15.52
C GLY A 320 -6.87 4.04 -14.17
N PHE A 321 -5.65 3.99 -13.61
CA PHE A 321 -5.46 3.54 -12.23
C PHE A 321 -6.02 4.61 -11.27
N VAL A 322 -6.99 4.21 -10.46
CA VAL A 322 -7.67 5.07 -9.49
C VAL A 322 -6.98 4.92 -8.14
N PRO A 323 -6.44 6.01 -7.56
CA PRO A 323 -6.02 6.03 -6.16
C PRO A 323 -7.19 5.71 -5.24
N VAL A 324 -7.05 4.67 -4.42
CA VAL A 324 -8.09 4.25 -3.48
C VAL A 324 -7.63 4.33 -2.03
N GLU A 325 -6.32 4.36 -1.80
CA GLU A 325 -5.72 4.37 -0.48
C GLU A 325 -4.34 5.07 -0.53
N VAL A 326 -3.95 5.71 0.56
CA VAL A 326 -2.65 6.33 0.73
C VAL A 326 -2.04 5.88 2.05
N THR A 327 -0.76 5.52 2.04
CA THR A 327 0.00 5.38 3.29
C THR A 327 0.66 6.71 3.60
N LEU A 328 0.34 7.22 4.78
CA LEU A 328 0.96 8.39 5.38
C LEU A 328 2.02 7.94 6.38
N GLN A 329 3.05 8.76 6.55
CA GLN A 329 4.17 8.49 7.43
C GLN A 329 4.54 9.74 8.24
N ARG A 330 4.90 9.53 9.50
CA ARG A 330 5.58 10.51 10.34
C ARG A 330 6.86 9.91 10.92
N ARG A 331 7.99 10.58 10.69
CA ARG A 331 9.25 10.32 11.38
C ARG A 331 9.38 11.27 12.55
N LEU A 332 9.53 10.72 13.74
CA LEU A 332 9.76 11.47 14.97
C LEU A 332 11.26 11.63 15.23
N ASP A 333 11.60 12.66 15.97
CA ASP A 333 12.97 12.91 16.39
C ASP A 333 13.39 11.86 17.44
N GLU A 334 14.41 11.07 17.14
CA GLU A 334 14.89 10.00 18.02
C GLU A 334 15.42 10.50 19.36
N ARG A 335 15.71 11.81 19.49
CA ARG A 335 16.10 12.43 20.76
C ARG A 335 15.00 12.33 21.81
N LEU A 336 13.74 12.11 21.42
CA LEU A 336 12.64 11.81 22.34
C LEU A 336 12.92 10.59 23.25
N ALA A 337 13.81 9.68 22.83
CA ALA A 337 14.21 8.53 23.64
C ALA A 337 14.88 8.93 24.97
N TRP A 338 15.58 10.07 25.01
CA TRP A 338 16.45 10.47 26.12
C TRP A 338 16.26 11.91 26.58
N ALA A 339 15.73 12.79 25.72
CA ALA A 339 15.38 14.16 26.07
C ALA A 339 14.04 14.16 26.83
N ARG A 340 14.10 13.83 28.13
CA ARG A 340 12.97 13.94 29.05
C ARG A 340 13.09 15.25 29.83
N ALA A 341 11.96 15.94 30.01
CA ALA A 341 11.84 17.09 30.91
C ALA A 341 11.75 16.64 32.37
#